data_AF-A0A1D7XXI3-F1
#
_entry.id   AF-A0A1D7XXI3-F1
#
_cell.length_a   1.000
_cell.length_b   1.000
_cell.length_c   1.000
_cell.angle_alpha   90.00
_cell.angle_beta   90.00
_cell.angle_gamma   90.00
#
_symmetry.space_group_name_H-M   'P 1'
#
loop_
_entity.id
_entity.type
_entity.pdbx_description
1 polymer ?
#
loop_
_entity_poly.entity_id
_entity_poly.type
_entity_poly.pdbx_seq_one_letter_code
_entity_poly.pdbx_strand_id
1 'polypeptide(L)'
;MIKKLTIPKIILLFLFFGCSSMKIKENVERKLQALPLTESIVIIEENENIVIGNDDVKIGLFEINDGGLTFDCSYDKVKNLAKQKARIFGGNSVKIIEHKLPNTWSTCHRIKFIVYKLKNIENYQTEFVWSKKNKLEWELFRGTPKIDKSSFFCGYIDVDFNEMNFPKGKGKVDITPVFLFDCSYIQPLKKNKYLLEYNQVKFDLLEFYSRKMRSEFQKADINSEDKWLKFAKKIYDNIYKEFETDLFNLETETDFGENYSGLLSWKFKSDENLKTLKEFSAENY
;
A
#
# COMPACT_ATOMS: atom_id res chain seq x y z
N MET A 1 -43.41 -10.57 -58.92
CA MET A 1 -42.80 -9.32 -58.39
C MET A 1 -42.70 -9.38 -56.88
N ILE A 2 -41.47 -9.58 -56.40
CA ILE A 2 -40.86 -9.22 -55.10
C ILE A 2 -41.78 -9.17 -53.87
N LYS A 3 -41.74 -10.23 -53.04
CA LYS A 3 -42.19 -10.19 -51.64
C LYS A 3 -41.21 -9.34 -50.84
N LYS A 4 -41.68 -8.22 -50.27
CA LYS A 4 -40.90 -7.42 -49.31
C LYS A 4 -40.73 -8.23 -48.02
N LEU A 5 -39.49 -8.59 -47.72
CA LEU A 5 -39.08 -9.21 -46.46
C LEU A 5 -38.98 -8.10 -45.41
N THR A 6 -39.91 -8.04 -44.46
CA THR A 6 -39.84 -7.13 -43.32
C THR A 6 -38.82 -7.66 -42.31
N ILE A 7 -37.66 -7.02 -42.26
CA ILE A 7 -36.61 -7.26 -41.26
C ILE A 7 -37.11 -6.71 -39.91
N PRO A 8 -37.13 -7.49 -38.82
CA PRO A 8 -37.49 -6.97 -37.51
C PRO A 8 -36.37 -6.03 -37.05
N LYS A 9 -36.73 -4.83 -36.60
CA LYS A 9 -35.80 -3.91 -35.93
C LYS A 9 -35.26 -4.60 -34.68
N ILE A 10 -34.06 -5.16 -34.77
CA ILE A 10 -33.25 -5.54 -33.61
C ILE A 10 -32.93 -4.22 -32.90
N ILE A 11 -33.63 -3.97 -31.79
CA ILE A 11 -33.25 -2.95 -30.83
C ILE A 11 -31.92 -3.43 -30.26
N LEU A 12 -30.82 -2.89 -30.79
CA LEU A 12 -29.50 -3.06 -30.23
C LEU A 12 -29.51 -2.36 -28.87
N LEU A 13 -29.82 -3.12 -27.83
CA LEU A 13 -29.71 -2.69 -26.45
C LEU A 13 -28.22 -2.43 -26.20
N PHE A 14 -27.79 -1.19 -26.36
CA PHE A 14 -26.50 -0.73 -25.89
C PHE A 14 -26.50 -0.92 -24.36
N LEU A 15 -26.03 -2.08 -23.91
CA LEU A 15 -25.58 -2.26 -22.54
C LEU A 15 -24.39 -1.30 -22.38
N PHE A 16 -24.68 -0.11 -21.85
CA PHE A 16 -23.66 0.74 -21.27
C PHE A 16 -23.03 -0.08 -20.14
N PHE A 17 -21.91 -0.75 -20.42
CA PHE A 17 -20.99 -1.24 -19.41
C PHE A 17 -20.35 -0.01 -18.76
N GLY A 18 -21.10 0.68 -17.91
CA GLY A 18 -20.54 1.64 -16.97
C GLY A 18 -19.77 0.84 -15.94
N CYS A 19 -18.43 0.93 -15.99
CA CYS A 19 -17.57 0.41 -14.94
C CYS A 19 -17.99 1.08 -13.63
N SER A 20 -18.68 0.34 -12.77
CA SER A 20 -19.24 0.85 -11.53
C SER A 20 -18.20 0.58 -10.43
N SER A 21 -17.64 1.63 -9.85
CA SER A 21 -16.67 1.53 -8.76
C SER A 21 -17.34 1.03 -7.47
N MET A 22 -16.54 0.49 -6.54
CA MET A 22 -17.03 0.04 -5.23
C MET A 22 -17.79 1.16 -4.51
N LYS A 23 -19.01 0.87 -4.03
CA LYS A 23 -19.85 1.83 -3.33
C LYS A 23 -19.52 1.83 -1.84
N ILE A 24 -19.15 3.00 -1.32
CA ILE A 24 -18.84 3.19 0.08
C ILE A 24 -19.95 4.01 0.73
N LYS A 25 -20.62 3.45 1.73
CA LYS A 25 -21.54 4.21 2.59
C LYS A 25 -20.75 4.72 3.80
N GLU A 26 -21.02 5.96 4.18
CA GLU A 26 -20.28 6.67 5.21
C GLU A 26 -21.28 7.27 6.20
N ASN A 27 -21.14 6.94 7.48
CA ASN A 27 -21.82 7.60 8.58
C ASN A 27 -20.75 8.24 9.47
N VAL A 28 -20.37 9.46 9.10
CA VAL A 28 -19.25 10.20 9.69
C VAL A 28 -19.76 10.99 10.90
N GLU A 29 -19.18 10.71 12.06
CA GLU A 29 -19.48 11.42 13.31
C GLU A 29 -18.52 12.60 13.50
N ARG A 30 -17.25 12.43 13.11
CA ARG A 30 -16.19 13.45 13.22
C ARG A 30 -15.26 13.35 12.02
N LYS A 31 -14.70 14.49 11.61
CA LYS A 31 -13.65 14.57 10.60
C LYS A 31 -12.47 15.36 11.17
N LEU A 32 -11.29 14.75 11.16
CA LEU A 32 -10.04 15.38 11.57
C LEU A 32 -9.21 15.74 10.33
N GLN A 33 -8.02 16.28 10.55
CA GLN A 33 -7.05 16.49 9.48
C GLN A 33 -6.66 15.16 8.86
N ALA A 34 -6.64 15.10 7.52
CA ALA A 34 -6.22 13.90 6.81
C ALA A 34 -4.76 13.55 7.16
N LEU A 35 -4.47 12.26 7.28
CA LEU A 35 -3.10 11.79 7.56
C LEU A 35 -2.29 11.67 6.25
N PRO A 36 -0.97 11.91 6.27
CA PRO A 36 -0.12 11.66 5.11
C PRO A 36 0.02 10.15 4.82
N LEU A 37 0.58 9.77 3.65
CA LEU A 37 0.79 8.36 3.31
C LEU A 37 1.76 7.65 4.26
N THR A 38 2.70 8.40 4.85
CA THR A 38 3.74 7.89 5.76
C THR A 38 3.24 7.55 7.16
N GLU A 39 2.05 8.00 7.54
CA GLU A 39 1.43 7.62 8.82
C GLU A 39 0.76 6.24 8.68
N SER A 40 1.05 5.38 9.65
CA SER A 40 0.47 4.03 9.71
C SER A 40 -1.03 4.07 9.93
N ILE A 41 -1.75 3.25 9.18
CA ILE A 41 -3.15 2.92 9.43
C ILE A 41 -3.23 1.44 9.74
N VAL A 42 -3.65 1.09 10.96
CA VAL A 42 -3.76 -0.31 11.38
C VAL A 42 -5.12 -0.89 11.00
N ILE A 43 -5.12 -2.14 10.54
CA ILE A 43 -6.34 -2.94 10.42
C ILE A 43 -6.44 -3.79 11.67
N ILE A 44 -7.58 -3.73 12.34
CA ILE A 44 -7.90 -4.60 13.48
C ILE A 44 -9.00 -5.53 12.98
N GLU A 45 -8.66 -6.80 12.83
CA GLU A 45 -9.52 -7.83 12.21
C GLU A 45 -10.78 -8.08 13.04
N GLU A 46 -11.82 -8.67 12.45
CA GLU A 46 -13.13 -8.89 13.09
C GLU A 46 -13.01 -9.58 14.46
N ASN A 47 -12.18 -10.62 14.52
CA ASN A 47 -11.92 -11.46 15.69
C ASN A 47 -10.92 -10.87 16.69
N GLU A 48 -10.30 -9.74 16.39
CA GLU A 48 -9.30 -9.11 17.26
C GLU A 48 -9.95 -8.07 18.18
N ASN A 49 -9.58 -8.07 19.47
CA ASN A 49 -10.12 -7.09 20.41
C ASN A 49 -9.43 -5.72 20.25
N ILE A 50 -10.25 -4.67 20.27
CA ILE A 50 -9.76 -3.29 20.30
C ILE A 50 -9.86 -2.74 21.72
N VAL A 51 -8.78 -2.14 22.20
CA VAL A 51 -8.77 -1.41 23.47
C VAL A 51 -9.02 0.07 23.17
N ILE A 52 -10.15 0.60 23.66
CA ILE A 52 -10.51 2.02 23.50
C ILE A 52 -10.24 2.74 24.81
N GLY A 53 -9.33 3.70 24.78
CA GLY A 53 -9.03 4.61 25.89
C GLY A 53 -9.89 5.88 25.86
N ASN A 54 -9.81 6.67 26.94
CA ASN A 54 -10.61 7.88 27.09
C ASN A 54 -10.29 8.98 26.05
N ASP A 55 -9.06 9.01 25.55
CA ASP A 55 -8.59 10.00 24.58
C ASP A 55 -8.86 9.59 23.12
N ASP A 56 -9.38 8.38 22.90
CA ASP A 56 -9.59 7.84 21.57
C ASP A 56 -10.88 8.40 20.95
N VAL A 57 -10.83 8.69 19.65
CA VAL A 57 -11.93 9.35 18.95
C VAL A 57 -12.50 8.43 17.89
N LYS A 58 -13.80 8.13 17.99
CA LYS A 58 -14.56 7.51 16.89
C LYS A 58 -14.76 8.54 15.77
N ILE A 59 -14.34 8.18 14.57
CA ILE A 59 -14.48 9.01 13.36
C ILE A 59 -15.81 8.73 12.66
N GLY A 60 -16.17 7.45 12.54
CA GLY A 60 -17.46 7.07 11.95
C GLY A 60 -17.55 5.59 11.60
N LEU A 61 -18.73 5.19 11.15
CA LEU A 61 -19.03 3.85 10.64
C LEU A 61 -19.05 3.90 9.11
N PHE A 62 -18.40 2.93 8.48
CA PHE A 62 -18.26 2.83 7.04
C PHE A 62 -18.64 1.43 6.57
N GLU A 63 -19.18 1.34 5.36
CA GLU A 63 -19.52 0.08 4.72
C GLU A 63 -19.04 0.11 3.27
N ILE A 64 -18.14 -0.81 2.93
CA ILE A 64 -17.74 -1.07 1.54
C ILE A 64 -18.61 -2.21 1.01
N ASN A 65 -19.47 -1.86 0.05
CA ASN A 65 -20.38 -2.78 -0.62
C ASN A 65 -19.89 -3.13 -2.02
N ASP A 66 -20.60 -4.08 -2.65
CA ASP A 66 -20.36 -4.48 -4.03
C ASP A 66 -20.45 -3.27 -4.99
N GLY A 67 -19.42 -3.14 -5.84
CA GLY A 67 -19.37 -2.16 -6.93
C GLY A 67 -19.94 -2.70 -8.24
N GLY A 68 -20.07 -4.01 -8.40
CA GLY A 68 -20.31 -4.68 -9.68
C GLY A 68 -19.00 -5.20 -10.30
N LEU A 69 -18.80 -4.95 -11.60
CA LEU A 69 -17.71 -5.48 -12.45
C LEU A 69 -16.31 -4.87 -12.17
N THR A 70 -15.95 -4.60 -10.92
CA THR A 70 -14.59 -4.17 -10.57
C THR A 70 -13.57 -5.29 -10.79
N PHE A 71 -12.43 -4.97 -11.42
CA PHE A 71 -11.41 -5.94 -11.87
C PHE A 71 -10.64 -6.64 -10.72
N ASP A 72 -10.56 -6.02 -9.55
CA ASP A 72 -9.94 -6.60 -8.35
C ASP A 72 -10.68 -6.07 -7.11
N CYS A 73 -11.33 -6.98 -6.38
CA CYS A 73 -12.00 -6.71 -5.11
C CYS A 73 -11.64 -7.78 -4.06
N SER A 74 -10.38 -8.22 -4.12
CA SER A 74 -9.74 -9.06 -3.10
C SER A 74 -9.84 -8.43 -1.71
N TYR A 75 -9.71 -9.25 -0.67
CA TYR A 75 -9.80 -8.74 0.70
C TYR A 75 -8.76 -7.65 1.00
N ASP A 76 -7.55 -7.78 0.46
CA ASP A 76 -6.49 -6.77 0.62
C ASP A 76 -6.85 -5.46 -0.08
N LYS A 77 -7.42 -5.48 -1.29
CA LYS A 77 -7.91 -4.27 -1.96
C LYS A 77 -8.98 -3.57 -1.12
N VAL A 78 -9.90 -4.34 -0.52
CA VAL A 78 -10.95 -3.79 0.36
C VAL A 78 -10.36 -3.18 1.63
N LYS A 79 -9.38 -3.84 2.27
CA LYS A 79 -8.65 -3.28 3.42
C LYS A 79 -7.92 -1.99 3.04
N ASN A 80 -7.29 -1.93 1.86
CA ASN A 80 -6.60 -0.73 1.37
C ASN A 80 -7.57 0.45 1.15
N LEU A 81 -8.75 0.20 0.59
CA LEU A 81 -9.81 1.21 0.49
C LEU A 81 -10.25 1.71 1.88
N ALA A 82 -10.38 0.80 2.86
CA ALA A 82 -10.70 1.19 4.24
C ALA A 82 -9.59 2.04 4.87
N LYS A 83 -8.32 1.68 4.68
CA LYS A 83 -7.16 2.48 5.12
C LYS A 83 -7.19 3.88 4.50
N GLN A 84 -7.48 3.99 3.20
CA GLN A 84 -7.60 5.28 2.51
C GLN A 84 -8.73 6.13 3.08
N LYS A 85 -9.89 5.54 3.38
CA LYS A 85 -10.99 6.25 4.04
C LYS A 85 -10.60 6.73 5.43
N ALA A 86 -10.00 5.86 6.25
CA ALA A 86 -9.49 6.26 7.56
C ALA A 86 -8.55 7.47 7.45
N ARG A 87 -7.59 7.41 6.52
CA ARG A 87 -6.64 8.49 6.24
C ARG A 87 -7.34 9.80 5.87
N ILE A 88 -8.30 9.78 4.93
CA ILE A 88 -9.03 10.99 4.46
C ILE A 88 -9.82 11.66 5.59
N PHE A 89 -10.37 10.88 6.51
CA PHE A 89 -11.14 11.39 7.65
C PHE A 89 -10.30 11.64 8.91
N GLY A 90 -8.99 11.36 8.85
CA GLY A 90 -8.02 11.62 9.92
C GLY A 90 -7.99 10.57 11.03
N GLY A 91 -8.50 9.36 10.79
CA GLY A 91 -8.33 8.21 11.66
C GLY A 91 -7.05 7.42 11.33
N ASN A 92 -6.49 6.74 12.33
CA ASN A 92 -5.29 5.90 12.21
C ASN A 92 -5.58 4.40 12.44
N SER A 93 -6.85 4.01 12.59
CA SER A 93 -7.24 2.61 12.68
C SER A 93 -8.55 2.32 11.96
N VAL A 94 -8.67 1.08 11.52
CA VAL A 94 -9.86 0.48 10.89
C VAL A 94 -10.18 -0.78 11.69
N LYS A 95 -11.24 -0.73 12.49
CA LYS A 95 -11.78 -1.92 13.15
C LYS A 95 -12.84 -2.55 12.27
N ILE A 96 -12.55 -3.72 11.71
CA ILE A 96 -13.53 -4.51 10.97
C ILE A 96 -14.50 -5.12 11.97
N ILE A 97 -15.80 -4.96 11.71
CA ILE A 97 -16.87 -5.48 12.57
C ILE A 97 -17.75 -6.51 11.86
N GLU A 98 -17.63 -6.61 10.54
CA GLU A 98 -18.31 -7.62 9.73
C GLU A 98 -17.53 -7.81 8.43
N HIS A 99 -17.13 -9.05 8.13
CA HIS A 99 -16.58 -9.46 6.84
C HIS A 99 -17.49 -10.46 6.13
N LYS A 100 -17.92 -10.11 4.91
CA LYS A 100 -18.70 -10.99 4.04
C LYS A 100 -17.85 -11.42 2.84
N LEU A 101 -17.66 -12.72 2.71
CA LEU A 101 -17.02 -13.35 1.55
C LEU A 101 -17.86 -13.15 0.27
N PRO A 102 -17.21 -13.26 -0.90
CA PRO A 102 -17.90 -13.46 -2.17
C PRO A 102 -18.89 -14.63 -2.07
N ASN A 103 -20.07 -14.48 -2.67
CA ASN A 103 -21.11 -15.50 -2.70
C ASN A 103 -21.87 -15.48 -4.03
N THR A 104 -22.90 -16.32 -4.18
CA THR A 104 -23.69 -16.45 -5.41
C THR A 104 -24.34 -15.16 -5.90
N TRP A 105 -24.45 -14.13 -5.06
CA TRP A 105 -25.01 -12.83 -5.39
C TRP A 105 -23.96 -11.71 -5.50
N SER A 106 -22.70 -11.95 -5.17
CA SER A 106 -21.64 -10.93 -5.19
C SER A 106 -20.26 -11.56 -5.33
N THR A 107 -19.47 -11.10 -6.28
CA THR A 107 -18.11 -11.60 -6.51
C THR A 107 -17.05 -10.92 -5.65
N CYS A 108 -17.44 -9.94 -4.82
CA CYS A 108 -16.51 -9.10 -4.06
C CYS A 108 -16.59 -9.31 -2.55
N HIS A 109 -15.45 -9.14 -1.88
CA HIS A 109 -15.45 -9.02 -0.42
C HIS A 109 -16.17 -7.73 -0.01
N ARG A 110 -16.95 -7.82 1.06
CA ARG A 110 -17.69 -6.68 1.61
C ARG A 110 -17.37 -6.56 3.09
N ILE A 111 -17.16 -5.34 3.56
CA ILE A 111 -16.86 -5.11 4.98
C ILE A 111 -17.67 -3.96 5.56
N LYS A 112 -18.01 -4.09 6.83
CA LYS A 112 -18.33 -2.94 7.69
C LYS A 112 -17.20 -2.72 8.65
N PHE A 113 -16.85 -1.46 8.86
CA PHE A 113 -15.76 -1.09 9.73
C PHE A 113 -16.01 0.26 10.40
N ILE A 114 -15.40 0.42 11.57
CA ILE A 114 -15.37 1.68 12.29
C ILE A 114 -13.97 2.25 12.18
N VAL A 115 -13.88 3.54 11.87
CA VAL A 115 -12.62 4.27 11.90
C VAL A 115 -12.48 4.94 13.26
N TYR A 116 -11.30 4.79 13.87
CA TYR A 116 -10.93 5.53 15.08
C TYR A 116 -9.64 6.33 14.86
N LYS A 117 -9.45 7.37 15.66
CA LYS A 117 -8.16 7.96 15.98
C LYS A 117 -7.78 7.46 17.37
N LEU A 118 -6.92 6.44 17.40
CA LEU A 118 -6.38 5.85 18.61
C LEU A 118 -5.09 6.54 19.01
N LYS A 119 -4.86 6.69 20.31
CA LYS A 119 -3.62 7.22 20.87
C LYS A 119 -2.45 6.25 20.73
N ASN A 120 -2.70 4.96 20.91
CA ASN A 120 -1.70 3.90 20.75
C ASN A 120 -2.20 2.87 19.73
N ILE A 121 -1.40 2.66 18.67
CA ILE A 121 -1.65 1.66 17.63
C ILE A 121 -0.55 0.60 17.52
N GLU A 122 0.51 0.68 18.35
CA GLU A 122 1.75 -0.09 18.19
C GLU A 122 1.53 -1.60 18.17
N ASN A 123 0.60 -2.08 19.02
CA ASN A 123 0.25 -3.50 19.11
C ASN A 123 -0.48 -4.04 17.88
N TYR A 124 -1.06 -3.15 17.07
CA TYR A 124 -1.81 -3.49 15.86
C TYR A 124 -1.02 -3.25 14.57
N GLN A 125 0.18 -2.67 14.67
CA GLN A 125 1.01 -2.40 13.51
C GLN A 125 1.66 -3.69 13.02
N THR A 126 1.51 -3.95 11.72
CA THR A 126 2.14 -5.06 11.00
C THR A 126 3.13 -4.58 9.95
N GLU A 127 3.18 -3.26 9.71
CA GLU A 127 3.96 -2.65 8.65
C GLU A 127 4.30 -1.19 8.94
N PHE A 128 5.37 -0.71 8.30
CA PHE A 128 5.72 0.71 8.20
C PHE A 128 5.89 1.15 6.76
N VAL A 129 5.45 2.38 6.49
CA VAL A 129 5.84 3.11 5.28
C VAL A 129 7.11 3.90 5.59
N TRP A 130 8.04 3.95 4.64
CA TRP A 130 9.28 4.71 4.82
C TRP A 130 9.00 6.17 5.13
N SER A 131 9.70 6.70 6.14
CA SER A 131 9.83 8.14 6.38
C SER A 131 11.12 8.39 7.15
N LYS A 132 11.56 9.65 7.27
CA LYS A 132 12.73 9.96 8.10
C LYS A 132 12.51 9.63 9.59
N LYS A 133 11.25 9.62 10.03
CA LYS A 133 10.85 9.33 11.41
C LYS A 133 10.70 7.83 11.68
N ASN A 134 10.26 7.07 10.67
CA ASN A 134 10.04 5.63 10.77
C ASN A 134 11.36 4.89 10.52
N LYS A 135 12.27 4.95 11.50
CA LYS A 135 13.53 4.18 11.46
C LYS A 135 13.29 2.75 11.92
N LEU A 136 14.04 1.82 11.34
CA LEU A 136 13.96 0.41 11.71
C LEU A 136 14.58 0.21 13.09
N GLU A 137 13.87 -0.55 13.92
CA GLU A 137 14.32 -1.01 15.23
C GLU A 137 14.13 -2.54 15.31
N TRP A 138 14.88 -3.22 16.16
CA TRP A 138 14.87 -4.69 16.19
C TRP A 138 13.53 -5.28 16.65
N GLU A 139 12.74 -4.52 17.40
CA GLU A 139 11.39 -4.88 17.88
C GLU A 139 10.39 -5.02 16.73
N LEU A 140 10.72 -4.49 15.54
CA LEU A 140 9.89 -4.58 14.35
C LEU A 140 10.15 -5.86 13.55
N PHE A 141 11.23 -6.60 13.82
CA PHE A 141 11.58 -7.85 13.15
C PHE A 141 10.93 -9.03 13.89
N ARG A 142 9.61 -9.19 13.70
CA ARG A 142 8.75 -10.09 14.48
C ARG A 142 8.63 -11.49 13.87
N GLY A 143 9.12 -11.68 12.65
CA GLY A 143 9.10 -12.97 11.96
C GLY A 143 10.01 -14.01 12.58
N THR A 144 9.66 -15.28 12.36
CA THR A 144 10.45 -16.43 12.84
C THR A 144 11.79 -16.52 12.09
N PRO A 145 12.94 -16.50 12.79
CA PRO A 145 14.25 -16.59 12.16
C PRO A 145 14.49 -17.92 11.43
N LYS A 146 15.07 -17.84 10.24
CA LYS A 146 15.55 -19.00 9.46
C LYS A 146 17.07 -19.08 9.49
N ILE A 147 17.61 -20.31 9.39
CA ILE A 147 19.04 -20.61 9.63
C ILE A 147 19.96 -20.08 8.51
N ASP A 148 19.40 -19.69 7.37
CA ASP A 148 20.13 -19.30 6.15
C ASP A 148 20.78 -17.92 6.20
N LYS A 149 20.24 -16.98 6.99
CA LYS A 149 20.71 -15.58 7.04
C LYS A 149 20.69 -15.04 8.46
N SER A 150 21.58 -14.09 8.75
CA SER A 150 21.60 -13.37 10.02
C SER A 150 20.35 -12.51 10.22
N SER A 151 19.83 -11.90 9.15
CA SER A 151 18.56 -11.20 9.14
C SER A 151 17.87 -11.29 7.79
N PHE A 152 16.56 -11.08 7.77
CA PHE A 152 15.78 -10.94 6.57
C PHE A 152 14.90 -9.70 6.68
N PHE A 153 14.99 -8.85 5.65
CA PHE A 153 14.19 -7.65 5.48
C PHE A 153 13.07 -7.96 4.48
N CYS A 154 11.84 -7.90 4.93
CA CYS A 154 10.66 -8.09 4.10
C CYS A 154 10.09 -6.71 3.78
N GLY A 155 10.36 -6.21 2.57
CA GLY A 155 9.84 -4.93 2.11
C GLY A 155 9.60 -4.92 0.61
N TYR A 156 8.71 -4.05 0.17
CA TYR A 156 8.27 -3.95 -1.22
C TYR A 156 7.79 -2.53 -1.53
N ILE A 157 7.60 -2.24 -2.82
CA ILE A 157 6.98 -1.00 -3.28
C ILE A 157 5.52 -1.31 -3.60
N ASP A 158 4.60 -0.84 -2.77
CA ASP A 158 3.17 -0.90 -3.04
C ASP A 158 2.79 0.16 -4.07
N VAL A 159 2.03 -0.23 -5.09
CA VAL A 159 1.57 0.67 -6.15
C VAL A 159 0.08 0.47 -6.34
N ASP A 160 -0.70 1.48 -5.93
CA ASP A 160 -2.15 1.41 -5.98
C ASP A 160 -2.73 2.49 -6.90
N PHE A 161 -3.63 2.09 -7.80
CA PHE A 161 -4.43 3.03 -8.57
C PHE A 161 -5.75 3.30 -7.85
N ASN A 162 -5.93 4.57 -7.46
CA ASN A 162 -7.10 5.04 -6.76
C ASN A 162 -8.07 5.73 -7.72
N GLU A 163 -9.20 5.08 -7.95
CA GLU A 163 -10.27 5.53 -8.85
C GLU A 163 -11.34 6.39 -8.15
N MET A 164 -11.21 6.68 -6.85
CA MET A 164 -12.31 7.18 -6.02
C MET A 164 -12.87 8.56 -6.42
N ASN A 165 -12.33 9.21 -7.45
CA ASN A 165 -12.84 10.46 -8.01
C ASN A 165 -13.64 10.31 -9.33
N PHE A 166 -13.89 9.09 -9.82
CA PHE A 166 -14.71 8.91 -11.03
C PHE A 166 -16.21 9.15 -10.73
N PRO A 167 -16.95 9.96 -11.53
CA PRO A 167 -16.68 10.34 -12.93
C PRO A 167 -16.25 11.80 -13.15
N LYS A 168 -15.87 12.56 -12.11
CA LYS A 168 -15.51 14.00 -12.24
C LYS A 168 -14.03 14.32 -11.96
N GLY A 169 -13.23 13.36 -11.53
CA GLY A 169 -11.82 13.55 -11.23
C GLY A 169 -10.93 12.48 -11.83
N LYS A 170 -9.68 12.88 -12.06
CA LYS A 170 -8.58 12.02 -12.51
C LYS A 170 -8.25 10.99 -11.41
N GLY A 171 -7.95 9.75 -11.82
CA GLY A 171 -7.37 8.76 -10.91
C GLY A 171 -6.01 9.23 -10.41
N LYS A 172 -5.62 8.79 -9.22
CA LYS A 172 -4.29 9.05 -8.62
C LYS A 172 -3.59 7.72 -8.41
N VAL A 173 -2.29 7.68 -8.67
CA VAL A 173 -1.45 6.54 -8.30
C VAL A 173 -0.75 6.87 -6.99
N ASP A 174 -0.94 6.02 -5.98
CA ASP A 174 -0.19 6.06 -4.74
C ASP A 174 0.92 5.00 -4.81
N ILE A 175 2.16 5.42 -4.52
CA ILE A 175 3.34 4.55 -4.51
C ILE A 175 3.94 4.63 -3.12
N THR A 176 4.04 3.52 -2.39
CA THR A 176 4.52 3.51 -1.00
C THR A 176 5.60 2.44 -0.78
N PRO A 177 6.79 2.81 -0.28
CA PRO A 177 7.79 1.85 0.18
C PRO A 177 7.39 1.29 1.54
N VAL A 178 7.12 -0.01 1.59
CA VAL A 178 6.59 -0.71 2.78
C VAL A 178 7.62 -1.67 3.34
N PHE A 179 7.74 -1.69 4.67
CA PHE A 179 8.43 -2.70 5.46
C PHE A 179 7.41 -3.49 6.28
N LEU A 180 7.44 -4.82 6.19
CA LEU A 180 6.52 -5.74 6.87
C LEU A 180 7.20 -6.39 8.08
N PHE A 181 6.53 -6.36 9.23
CA PHE A 181 7.11 -6.80 10.50
C PHE A 181 7.16 -8.33 10.60
N ASP A 182 6.04 -8.98 10.27
CA ASP A 182 5.83 -10.41 10.59
C ASP A 182 6.58 -11.35 9.66
N CYS A 183 7.06 -10.88 8.50
CA CYS A 183 7.97 -11.63 7.63
C CYS A 183 9.43 -11.19 7.75
N SER A 184 9.74 -10.12 8.49
CA SER A 184 11.12 -9.69 8.74
C SER A 184 11.66 -10.32 10.02
N TYR A 185 12.87 -10.86 9.99
CA TYR A 185 13.46 -11.54 11.14
C TYR A 185 14.93 -11.19 11.36
N ILE A 186 15.39 -11.43 12.58
CA ILE A 186 16.78 -11.28 13.01
C ILE A 186 17.15 -12.47 13.88
N GLN A 187 18.30 -13.08 13.60
CA GLN A 187 18.88 -14.10 14.48
C GLN A 187 19.22 -13.46 15.84
N PRO A 188 18.69 -13.96 16.98
CA PRO A 188 18.84 -13.29 18.27
C PRO A 188 20.29 -12.96 18.66
N LEU A 189 21.21 -13.87 18.34
CA LEU A 189 22.65 -13.73 18.63
C LEU A 189 23.40 -12.83 17.64
N LYS A 190 22.76 -12.44 16.53
CA LYS A 190 23.34 -11.57 15.50
C LYS A 190 22.89 -10.11 15.63
N LYS A 191 21.99 -9.80 16.56
CA LYS A 191 21.53 -8.42 16.82
C LYS A 191 22.72 -7.51 17.09
N ASN A 192 22.95 -6.56 16.19
CA ASN A 192 23.98 -5.54 16.35
C ASN A 192 23.62 -4.29 15.53
N LYS A 193 24.25 -3.15 15.84
CA LYS A 193 23.95 -1.89 15.19
C LYS A 193 24.21 -1.91 13.67
N TYR A 194 25.28 -2.57 13.22
CA TYR A 194 25.67 -2.58 11.81
C TYR A 194 24.71 -3.38 10.94
N LEU A 195 24.22 -4.51 11.44
CA LEU A 195 23.19 -5.29 10.74
C LEU A 195 21.86 -4.53 10.69
N LEU A 196 21.54 -3.70 11.70
CA LEU A 196 20.36 -2.84 11.65
C LEU A 196 20.51 -1.76 10.57
N GLU A 197 21.69 -1.11 10.52
CA GLU A 197 22.03 -0.14 9.48
C GLU A 197 21.97 -0.77 8.07
N TYR A 198 22.41 -2.01 7.90
CA TYR A 198 22.29 -2.77 6.66
C TYR A 198 20.83 -2.93 6.22
N ASN A 199 19.94 -3.30 7.14
CA ASN A 199 18.51 -3.41 6.83
C ASN A 199 17.87 -2.03 6.58
N GLN A 200 18.34 -0.97 7.27
CA GLN A 200 17.88 0.40 7.01
C GLN A 200 18.26 0.85 5.60
N VAL A 201 19.46 0.52 5.10
CA VAL A 201 19.86 0.82 3.72
C VAL A 201 18.91 0.16 2.71
N LYS A 202 18.45 -1.08 2.95
CA LYS A 202 17.43 -1.72 2.09
C LYS A 202 16.13 -0.92 2.04
N PHE A 203 15.69 -0.41 3.19
CA PHE A 203 14.47 0.41 3.28
C PHE A 203 14.63 1.77 2.60
N ASP A 204 15.81 2.38 2.74
CA ASP A 204 16.14 3.65 2.08
C ASP A 204 16.23 3.48 0.54
N LEU A 205 16.76 2.35 0.06
CA LEU A 205 16.74 1.99 -1.37
C LEU A 205 15.30 1.86 -1.87
N LEU A 206 14.40 1.20 -1.13
CA LEU A 206 12.98 1.13 -1.52
C LEU A 206 12.36 2.52 -1.71
N GLU A 207 12.62 3.48 -0.82
CA GLU A 207 12.16 4.86 -1.01
C GLU A 207 12.81 5.50 -2.24
N PHE A 208 14.11 5.36 -2.46
CA PHE A 208 14.76 5.93 -3.63
C PHE A 208 14.14 5.43 -4.94
N TYR A 209 13.90 4.12 -5.06
CA TYR A 209 13.25 3.56 -6.24
C TYR A 209 11.75 3.91 -6.30
N SER A 210 11.08 4.09 -5.17
CA SER A 210 9.73 4.63 -5.11
C SER A 210 9.66 6.07 -5.66
N ARG A 211 10.66 6.91 -5.38
CA ARG A 211 10.76 8.27 -5.95
C ARG A 211 10.92 8.24 -7.46
N LYS A 212 11.80 7.37 -7.98
CA LYS A 212 11.95 7.16 -9.42
C LYS A 212 10.63 6.73 -10.03
N MET A 213 9.91 5.82 -9.37
CA MET A 213 8.60 5.35 -9.82
C MET A 213 7.58 6.49 -9.85
N ARG A 214 7.45 7.28 -8.78
CA ARG A 214 6.56 8.46 -8.76
C ARG A 214 6.89 9.45 -9.88
N SER A 215 8.18 9.70 -10.15
CA SER A 215 8.62 10.52 -11.29
C SER A 215 8.13 9.99 -12.63
N GLU A 216 8.34 8.70 -12.93
CA GLU A 216 7.93 8.12 -14.21
C GLU A 216 6.42 8.01 -14.36
N PHE A 217 5.70 7.68 -13.28
CA PHE A 217 4.24 7.67 -13.28
C PHE A 217 3.65 9.08 -13.50
N GLN A 218 4.26 10.12 -12.92
CA GLN A 218 3.86 11.50 -13.18
C GLN A 218 4.13 11.91 -14.63
N LYS A 219 5.29 11.56 -15.20
CA LYS A 219 5.62 11.84 -16.61
C LYS A 219 4.67 11.15 -17.58
N ALA A 220 4.23 9.93 -17.26
CA ALA A 220 3.27 9.19 -18.07
C ALA A 220 1.81 9.66 -17.87
N ASP A 221 1.55 10.57 -16.93
CA ASP A 221 0.22 11.11 -16.60
C ASP A 221 -0.82 9.99 -16.42
N ILE A 222 -0.48 8.99 -15.60
CA ILE A 222 -1.34 7.84 -15.32
C ILE A 222 -2.53 8.29 -14.46
N ASN A 223 -3.60 8.67 -15.14
CA ASN A 223 -4.80 9.26 -14.53
C ASN A 223 -6.11 8.59 -14.97
N SER A 224 -6.02 7.52 -15.76
CA SER A 224 -7.14 6.71 -16.24
C SER A 224 -6.77 5.22 -16.22
N GLU A 225 -7.79 4.36 -16.13
CA GLU A 225 -7.64 2.91 -16.17
C GLU A 225 -6.94 2.43 -17.46
N ASP A 226 -7.29 2.99 -18.62
CA ASP A 226 -6.64 2.65 -19.89
C ASP A 226 -5.13 2.92 -19.86
N LYS A 227 -4.71 4.08 -19.34
CA LYS A 227 -3.28 4.40 -19.19
C LYS A 227 -2.62 3.50 -18.16
N TRP A 228 -3.29 3.20 -17.05
CA TRP A 228 -2.80 2.29 -16.03
C TRP A 228 -2.50 0.91 -16.64
N LEU A 229 -3.49 0.29 -17.29
CA LEU A 229 -3.36 -1.03 -17.92
C LEU A 229 -2.26 -1.05 -19.01
N LYS A 230 -2.08 0.07 -19.72
CA LYS A 230 -1.10 0.17 -20.81
C LYS A 230 0.34 0.40 -20.34
N PHE A 231 0.54 1.20 -19.28
CA PHE A 231 1.87 1.74 -18.95
C PHE A 231 2.39 1.34 -17.56
N ALA A 232 1.50 1.15 -16.57
CA ALA A 232 1.91 0.99 -15.17
C ALA A 232 2.86 -0.20 -14.97
N LYS A 233 2.51 -1.37 -15.53
CA LYS A 233 3.32 -2.59 -15.43
C LYS A 233 4.73 -2.39 -15.98
N LYS A 234 4.86 -1.75 -17.14
CA LYS A 234 6.17 -1.52 -17.76
C LYS A 234 7.05 -0.58 -16.92
N ILE A 235 6.46 0.49 -16.38
CA ILE A 235 7.19 1.42 -15.50
C ILE A 235 7.64 0.69 -14.24
N TYR A 236 6.74 -0.08 -13.62
CA TYR A 236 7.04 -0.89 -12.44
C TYR A 236 8.18 -1.88 -12.72
N ASP A 237 8.04 -2.74 -13.71
CA ASP A 237 9.02 -3.81 -14.02
C ASP A 237 10.42 -3.23 -14.26
N ASN A 238 10.52 -2.13 -15.01
CA ASN A 238 11.80 -1.50 -15.31
C ASN A 238 12.50 -1.00 -14.05
N ILE A 239 11.79 -0.26 -13.19
CA ILE A 239 12.35 0.35 -11.99
C ILE A 239 12.63 -0.71 -10.93
N TYR A 240 11.74 -1.70 -10.79
CA TYR A 240 11.90 -2.78 -9.84
C TYR A 240 13.11 -3.66 -10.19
N LYS A 241 13.37 -3.91 -11.48
CA LYS A 241 14.58 -4.61 -11.92
C LYS A 241 15.87 -3.88 -11.52
N GLU A 242 15.87 -2.55 -11.61
CA GLU A 242 17.01 -1.76 -11.14
C GLU A 242 17.17 -1.86 -9.61
N PHE A 243 16.07 -1.84 -8.86
CA PHE A 243 16.07 -2.06 -7.41
C PHE A 243 16.63 -3.45 -7.05
N GLU A 244 16.17 -4.52 -7.71
CA GLU A 244 16.67 -5.88 -7.48
C GLU A 244 18.17 -5.99 -7.76
N THR A 245 18.65 -5.30 -8.79
CA THR A 245 20.08 -5.26 -9.13
C THR A 245 20.88 -4.60 -8.01
N ASP A 246 20.45 -3.45 -7.52
CA ASP A 246 21.12 -2.74 -6.42
C ASP A 246 21.02 -3.53 -5.10
N LEU A 247 19.89 -4.17 -4.83
CA LEU A 247 19.72 -5.04 -3.68
C LEU A 247 20.68 -6.23 -3.75
N PHE A 248 20.76 -6.92 -4.89
CA PHE A 248 21.69 -8.04 -5.08
C PHE A 248 23.15 -7.63 -4.87
N ASN A 249 23.56 -6.48 -5.40
CA ASN A 249 24.91 -5.96 -5.23
C ASN A 249 25.18 -5.61 -3.76
N LEU A 250 24.24 -4.93 -3.08
CA LEU A 250 24.32 -4.67 -1.64
C LEU A 250 24.49 -5.98 -0.86
N GLU A 251 23.65 -6.99 -1.11
CA GLU A 251 23.72 -8.27 -0.40
C GLU A 251 25.07 -8.97 -0.63
N THR A 252 25.58 -8.96 -1.86
CA THR A 252 26.86 -9.62 -2.21
C THR A 252 28.07 -8.89 -1.64
N GLU A 253 28.14 -7.57 -1.80
CA GLU A 253 29.30 -6.76 -1.39
C GLU A 253 29.42 -6.62 0.13
N THR A 254 28.30 -6.76 0.84
CA THR A 254 28.25 -6.69 2.32
C THR A 254 28.25 -8.06 2.97
N ASP A 255 28.33 -9.15 2.21
CA ASP A 255 28.14 -10.52 2.73
C ASP A 255 26.88 -10.64 3.60
N PHE A 256 25.74 -10.25 3.04
CA PHE A 256 24.44 -10.20 3.70
C PHE A 256 24.43 -9.39 5.01
N GLY A 257 25.26 -8.34 5.08
CA GLY A 257 25.39 -7.45 6.24
C GLY A 257 26.46 -7.84 7.26
N GLU A 258 27.24 -8.90 7.03
CA GLU A 258 28.35 -9.31 7.90
C GLU A 258 29.63 -8.47 7.67
N ASN A 259 29.83 -7.93 6.47
CA ASN A 259 30.96 -7.07 6.11
C ASN A 259 30.60 -5.57 6.23
N TYR A 260 30.96 -4.97 7.36
CA TYR A 260 30.69 -3.56 7.63
C TYR A 260 31.43 -2.60 6.69
N SER A 261 32.66 -2.91 6.30
CA SER A 261 33.43 -2.05 5.39
C SER A 261 32.74 -1.92 4.02
N GLY A 262 32.15 -3.02 3.54
CA GLY A 262 31.31 -3.01 2.33
C GLY A 262 30.04 -2.17 2.49
N LEU A 263 29.46 -2.11 3.70
CA LEU A 263 28.24 -1.35 3.96
C LEU A 263 28.45 0.17 3.89
N LEU A 264 29.66 0.67 4.18
CA LEU A 264 29.94 2.11 4.24
C LEU A 264 29.69 2.82 2.89
N SER A 265 30.08 2.21 1.78
CA SER A 265 29.84 2.76 0.44
C SER A 265 28.34 2.83 0.12
N TRP A 266 27.59 1.81 0.51
CA TRP A 266 26.14 1.75 0.31
C TRP A 266 25.38 2.74 1.18
N LYS A 267 25.81 2.98 2.41
CA LYS A 267 25.26 4.04 3.26
C LYS A 267 25.43 5.40 2.60
N PHE A 268 26.64 5.71 2.13
CA PHE A 268 26.89 6.97 1.42
C PHE A 268 26.06 7.08 0.14
N LYS A 269 26.01 6.03 -0.69
CA LYS A 269 25.19 5.98 -1.90
C LYS A 269 23.71 6.19 -1.59
N SER A 270 23.18 5.53 -0.55
CA SER A 270 21.79 5.66 -0.11
C SER A 270 21.47 7.10 0.34
N ASP A 271 22.35 7.71 1.13
CA ASP A 271 22.19 9.09 1.58
C ASP A 271 22.18 10.09 0.41
N GLU A 272 23.06 9.90 -0.58
CA GLU A 272 23.07 10.72 -1.80
C GLU A 272 21.82 10.49 -2.64
N ASN A 273 21.40 9.24 -2.82
CA ASN A 273 20.17 8.87 -3.52
C ASN A 273 18.94 9.56 -2.89
N LEU A 274 18.83 9.57 -1.56
CA LEU A 274 17.76 10.25 -0.82
C LEU A 274 17.84 11.79 -0.88
N LYS A 275 18.93 12.37 -1.40
CA LYS A 275 19.02 13.81 -1.72
C LYS A 275 18.54 14.11 -3.15
N THR A 276 18.39 13.11 -4.00
CA THR A 276 17.83 13.26 -5.35
C THR A 276 16.31 13.08 -5.34
N LEU A 277 15.62 13.64 -6.35
CA LEU A 277 14.17 13.50 -6.54
C LEU A 277 13.38 13.82 -5.26
N LYS A 278 13.79 14.86 -4.52
CA LYS A 278 13.23 15.18 -3.19
C LYS A 278 11.75 15.54 -3.27
N GLU A 279 11.34 16.15 -4.38
CA GLU A 279 9.95 16.46 -4.70
C GLU A 279 9.07 15.21 -4.77
N PHE A 280 9.66 14.04 -5.08
CA PHE A 280 8.98 12.76 -5.15
C PHE A 280 9.04 11.94 -3.85
N SER A 281 9.51 12.51 -2.73
CA SER A 281 9.62 11.75 -1.48
C SER A 281 8.26 11.33 -0.94
N ALA A 282 8.18 10.16 -0.28
CA ALA A 282 6.96 9.68 0.39
C ALA A 282 6.38 10.71 1.37
N GLU A 283 7.22 11.56 1.97
CA GLU A 283 6.80 12.61 2.90
C GLU A 283 5.99 13.74 2.25
N ASN A 284 5.97 13.83 0.91
CA ASN A 284 5.23 14.85 0.15
C ASN A 284 3.87 14.38 -0.37
N TYR A 285 3.52 13.10 -0.20
CA TYR A 285 2.33 12.46 -0.81
C TYR A 285 1.38 11.86 0.23
#